data_AF-A0A8D3C444-F1
#
_entry.id   AF-A0A8D3C444-F1
#
_cell.length_a   1.000
_cell.length_b   1.000
_cell.length_c   1.000
_cell.angle_alpha   90.00
_cell.angle_beta   90.00
_cell.angle_gamma   90.00
#
_symmetry.space_group_name_H-M   'P 1'
#
loop_
_entity.id
_entity.type
_entity.pdbx_description
1 polymer ?
#
loop_
_entity_poly.entity_id
_entity_poly.type
_entity_poly.pdbx_seq_one_letter_code
_entity_poly.pdbx_strand_id
1 'polypeptide(L)'
;MTDFDMVLKHWGPVEADYASHGNLVLTRSVALLREIQPVLRSINSVSSEVAPALVVYHLSFPFLYSLFTEHPDTQKLFPNFAGIPQGDLAGNAAISAHGATVLRKLGDLLRAKGNHATILKPMANSHATKHKIPINNFKLITEVIAKVMEEKAGLDAAGQQALRNVMAVVITDIEANYKELGYAG
;
A
#
# COMPACT_ATOMS: atom_id res chain seq x y z
N MET A 1 7.41 11.67 15.84
CA MET A 1 8.25 12.00 14.66
C MET A 1 9.21 10.87 14.32
N THR A 2 9.90 10.28 15.30
CA THR A 2 10.77 9.10 15.11
C THR A 2 10.14 7.96 14.31
N ASP A 3 8.88 7.61 14.60
CA ASP A 3 8.20 6.51 13.90
C ASP A 3 7.95 6.84 12.41
N PHE A 4 7.57 8.09 12.10
CA PHE A 4 7.44 8.53 10.71
C PHE A 4 8.77 8.46 9.97
N ASP A 5 9.87 8.87 10.61
CA ASP A 5 11.21 8.81 10.02
C ASP A 5 11.68 7.37 9.80
N MET A 6 11.37 6.47 10.74
CA MET A 6 11.65 5.03 10.58
C MET A 6 10.89 4.45 9.39
N VAL A 7 9.61 4.75 9.23
CA VAL A 7 8.83 4.27 8.07
C VAL A 7 9.37 4.90 6.78
N LEU A 8 9.61 6.22 6.76
CA LEU A 8 10.08 6.94 5.58
C LEU A 8 11.45 6.44 5.07
N LYS A 9 12.32 5.96 5.96
CA LYS A 9 13.59 5.32 5.58
C LYS A 9 13.40 4.12 4.65
N HIS A 10 12.37 3.32 4.87
CA HIS A 10 12.02 2.17 4.03
C HIS A 10 11.05 2.52 2.90
N TRP A 11 10.46 3.72 2.94
CA TRP A 11 9.44 4.18 1.99
C TRP A 11 10.01 4.74 0.69
N GLY A 12 11.25 5.27 0.69
CA GLY A 12 11.87 5.84 -0.52
C GLY A 12 11.85 4.92 -1.76
N PRO A 13 12.20 3.63 -1.64
CA PRO A 13 12.01 2.65 -2.70
C PRO A 13 10.57 2.57 -3.20
N VAL A 14 9.58 2.70 -2.32
CA VAL A 14 8.14 2.61 -2.61
C VAL A 14 7.64 3.79 -3.47
N GLU A 15 8.36 4.91 -3.49
CA GLU A 15 7.90 6.12 -4.17
C GLU A 15 8.51 6.33 -5.54
N ALA A 16 9.76 5.89 -5.71
CA ALA A 16 10.53 6.07 -6.94
C ALA A 16 9.84 5.47 -8.19
N ASP A 17 8.88 4.58 -7.99
CA ASP A 17 8.20 3.84 -9.05
C ASP A 17 6.67 4.09 -9.08
N TYR A 18 6.19 5.11 -8.36
CA TYR A 18 4.84 5.65 -8.60
C TYR A 18 4.61 6.13 -10.04
N ALA A 19 5.69 6.45 -10.77
CA ALA A 19 5.67 6.97 -12.14
C ALA A 19 5.65 5.87 -13.23
N SER A 20 6.13 4.66 -12.94
CA SER A 20 6.17 3.56 -13.91
C SER A 20 4.80 2.96 -14.20
N HIS A 21 3.88 3.05 -13.23
CA HIS A 21 2.49 2.61 -13.39
C HIS A 21 1.62 3.61 -14.16
N GLY A 22 2.26 4.62 -14.78
CA GLY A 22 1.65 5.54 -15.75
C GLY A 22 1.92 5.21 -17.22
N ASN A 23 2.65 4.13 -17.55
CA ASN A 23 2.75 3.66 -18.94
C ASN A 23 3.03 2.15 -19.05
N LEU A 24 2.19 1.49 -19.84
CA LEU A 24 2.31 0.12 -20.35
C LEU A 24 3.75 -0.35 -20.59
N VAL A 25 4.33 -1.14 -19.69
CA VAL A 25 5.39 -2.10 -20.02
C VAL A 25 5.23 -3.33 -19.10
N LEU A 26 4.88 -4.47 -19.72
CA LEU A 26 5.17 -5.86 -19.27
C LEU A 26 4.11 -6.69 -18.54
N THR A 27 2.96 -6.91 -19.17
CA THR A 27 2.17 -8.17 -19.02
C THR A 27 2.91 -9.41 -19.58
N ARG A 28 4.22 -9.32 -19.88
CA ARG A 28 5.03 -10.41 -20.48
C ARG A 28 6.34 -10.76 -19.74
N SER A 29 6.67 -10.12 -18.62
CA SER A 29 7.99 -10.32 -17.99
C SER A 29 7.99 -10.98 -16.61
N VAL A 30 6.85 -11.41 -16.08
CA VAL A 30 6.79 -12.11 -14.79
C VAL A 30 7.47 -13.49 -14.83
N ALA A 31 7.51 -14.14 -16.01
CA ALA A 31 8.25 -15.40 -16.20
C ALA A 31 9.76 -15.17 -16.33
N LEU A 32 10.19 -14.17 -17.11
CA LEU A 32 11.61 -13.84 -17.27
C LEU A 32 12.22 -13.38 -15.94
N LEU A 33 11.55 -12.50 -15.19
CA LEU A 33 12.06 -11.97 -13.92
C LEU A 33 12.35 -13.05 -12.87
N ARG A 34 11.61 -14.17 -12.84
CA ARG A 34 11.89 -15.30 -11.94
C ARG A 34 13.16 -16.06 -12.31
N GLU A 35 13.50 -16.15 -13.59
CA GLU A 35 14.69 -16.87 -14.07
C GLU A 35 15.99 -16.07 -13.89
N ILE A 36 15.92 -14.74 -13.98
CA ILE A 36 17.07 -13.83 -13.79
C ILE A 36 17.24 -13.36 -12.33
N GLN A 37 16.30 -13.66 -11.43
CA GLN A 37 16.37 -13.29 -10.00
C GLN A 37 17.62 -13.80 -9.25
N PRO A 38 18.15 -15.02 -9.52
CA PRO A 38 19.40 -15.48 -8.91
C PRO A 38 20.62 -14.70 -9.41
N VAL A 39 20.61 -14.33 -10.70
CA VAL A 39 21.69 -13.56 -11.36
C VAL A 39 21.70 -12.12 -10.87
N LEU A 40 20.53 -11.50 -10.69
CA LEU A 40 20.42 -10.16 -10.09
C LEU A 40 20.88 -10.12 -8.64
N ARG A 41 20.65 -11.20 -7.86
CA ARG A 41 21.17 -11.33 -6.49
C ARG A 41 22.69 -11.43 -6.42
N SER A 42 23.36 -11.97 -7.44
CA SER A 42 24.82 -12.03 -7.47
C SER A 42 25.48 -10.71 -7.92
N ILE A 43 24.70 -9.77 -8.47
CA ILE A 43 25.18 -8.47 -9.01
C ILE A 43 24.97 -7.32 -8.00
N ASN A 44 24.68 -7.62 -6.73
CA ASN A 44 24.31 -6.64 -5.70
C ASN A 44 25.45 -5.68 -5.23
N SER A 45 26.51 -5.50 -6.02
CA SER A 45 27.47 -4.40 -5.87
C SER A 45 27.23 -3.24 -6.86
N VAL A 46 26.33 -3.40 -7.85
CA VAL A 46 26.06 -2.37 -8.85
C VAL A 46 24.56 -2.10 -8.95
N SER A 47 24.09 -1.14 -8.16
CA SER A 47 23.18 -0.06 -8.56
C SER A 47 22.11 0.24 -7.49
N SER A 48 22.36 1.32 -6.75
CA SER A 48 21.39 2.03 -5.92
C SER A 48 20.19 2.58 -6.71
N GLU A 49 20.16 2.45 -8.04
CA GLU A 49 19.12 2.98 -8.92
C GLU A 49 18.10 1.93 -9.38
N VAL A 50 18.40 0.62 -9.32
CA VAL A 50 17.49 -0.46 -9.81
C VAL A 50 16.61 -1.02 -8.68
N ALA A 51 17.08 -0.99 -7.44
CA ALA A 51 16.31 -1.45 -6.27
C ALA A 51 14.97 -0.72 -6.03
N PRO A 52 14.84 0.61 -6.23
CA PRO A 52 13.57 1.32 -6.02
C PRO A 52 12.46 0.86 -6.98
N ALA A 53 12.80 0.65 -8.26
CA ALA A 53 11.85 0.26 -9.29
C ALA A 53 11.28 -1.15 -9.08
N LEU A 54 12.08 -2.10 -8.59
CA LEU A 54 11.61 -3.47 -8.33
C LEU A 54 10.66 -3.53 -7.12
N VAL A 55 10.90 -2.70 -6.10
CA VAL A 55 10.17 -2.76 -4.82
C VAL A 55 8.71 -2.34 -4.97
N VAL A 56 8.39 -1.31 -5.76
CA VAL A 56 6.99 -0.86 -5.95
C VAL A 56 6.17 -1.75 -6.85
N TYR A 57 6.74 -2.24 -7.97
CA TYR A 57 6.11 -3.29 -8.76
C TYR A 57 5.81 -4.53 -7.92
N HIS A 58 6.69 -4.84 -6.96
CA HIS A 58 6.50 -5.92 -5.99
C HIS A 58 5.71 -5.54 -4.72
N LEU A 59 5.25 -4.30 -4.52
CA LEU A 59 4.44 -3.89 -3.35
C LEU A 59 3.00 -3.50 -3.75
N SER A 60 2.85 -2.80 -4.88
CA SER A 60 1.56 -2.25 -5.35
C SER A 60 0.57 -3.32 -5.79
N PHE A 61 1.08 -4.37 -6.43
CA PHE A 61 0.30 -5.53 -6.83
C PHE A 61 -0.04 -6.45 -5.63
N PRO A 62 0.92 -6.87 -4.78
CA PRO A 62 0.62 -7.84 -3.75
C PRO A 62 -0.20 -7.30 -2.60
N PHE A 63 -0.19 -6.01 -2.23
CA PHE A 63 -0.92 -5.65 -1.00
C PHE A 63 -2.46 -5.71 -1.16
N LEU A 64 -3.06 -5.23 -2.26
CA LEU A 64 -4.52 -5.41 -2.47
C LEU A 64 -4.87 -6.86 -2.77
N TYR A 65 -4.00 -7.57 -3.49
CA TYR A 65 -4.15 -9.00 -3.68
C TYR A 65 -4.15 -9.75 -2.34
N SER A 66 -3.15 -9.51 -1.48
CA SER A 66 -3.04 -10.07 -0.13
C SER A 66 -4.22 -9.67 0.75
N LEU A 67 -4.71 -8.42 0.64
CA LEU A 67 -5.89 -7.97 1.37
C LEU A 67 -7.14 -8.79 0.98
N PHE A 68 -7.35 -9.04 -0.32
CA PHE A 68 -8.51 -9.81 -0.79
C PHE A 68 -8.37 -11.31 -0.56
N THR A 69 -7.15 -11.86 -0.51
CA THR A 69 -6.94 -13.29 -0.22
C THR A 69 -7.00 -13.58 1.28
N GLU A 70 -6.41 -12.72 2.12
CA GLU A 70 -6.40 -12.88 3.58
C GLU A 70 -7.70 -12.40 4.23
N HIS A 71 -8.37 -11.41 3.63
CA HIS A 71 -9.65 -10.87 4.09
C HIS A 71 -10.67 -10.72 2.94
N PRO A 72 -11.26 -11.83 2.43
CA PRO A 72 -12.13 -11.81 1.24
C PRO A 72 -13.34 -10.88 1.31
N ASP A 73 -13.88 -10.64 2.52
CA ASP A 73 -14.99 -9.70 2.69
C ASP A 73 -14.63 -8.26 2.33
N THR A 74 -13.36 -7.90 2.40
CA THR A 74 -12.88 -6.57 2.02
C THR A 74 -13.00 -6.33 0.51
N GLN A 75 -12.92 -7.38 -0.33
CA GLN A 75 -13.06 -7.26 -1.79
C GLN A 75 -14.44 -6.71 -2.19
N LYS A 76 -15.49 -7.04 -1.41
CA LYS A 76 -16.87 -6.56 -1.64
C LYS A 76 -17.00 -5.04 -1.47
N LEU A 77 -16.09 -4.41 -0.73
CA LEU A 77 -16.03 -2.96 -0.55
C LEU A 77 -15.45 -2.22 -1.76
N PHE A 78 -14.97 -2.96 -2.76
CA PHE A 78 -14.47 -2.43 -4.03
C PHE A 78 -15.41 -2.90 -5.15
N PRO A 79 -16.48 -2.13 -5.49
CA PRO A 79 -17.48 -2.58 -6.47
C PRO A 79 -16.90 -3.00 -7.82
N ASN A 80 -15.81 -2.35 -8.26
CA ASN A 80 -15.12 -2.68 -9.51
C ASN A 80 -14.38 -4.03 -9.48
N PHE A 81 -14.13 -4.58 -8.29
CA PHE A 81 -13.37 -5.81 -8.08
C PHE A 81 -14.18 -6.92 -7.40
N ALA A 82 -15.33 -6.62 -6.81
CA ALA A 82 -16.15 -7.54 -6.02
C ALA A 82 -16.55 -8.83 -6.75
N GLY A 83 -16.70 -8.77 -8.08
CA GLY A 83 -17.06 -9.93 -8.92
C GLY A 83 -15.87 -10.71 -9.48
N ILE A 84 -14.63 -10.27 -9.25
CA ILE A 84 -13.44 -10.95 -9.79
C ILE A 84 -13.17 -12.22 -8.97
N PRO A 85 -13.12 -13.41 -9.58
CA PRO A 85 -12.76 -14.64 -8.88
C PRO A 85 -11.36 -14.53 -8.25
N GLN A 86 -11.16 -15.13 -7.08
CA GLN A 86 -9.89 -15.07 -6.35
C GLN A 86 -8.68 -15.56 -7.20
N GLY A 87 -8.88 -16.57 -8.05
CA GLY A 87 -7.87 -17.05 -8.99
C GLY A 87 -7.47 -16.04 -10.07
N ASP A 88 -8.35 -15.08 -10.38
CA ASP A 88 -8.19 -14.07 -11.43
C ASP A 88 -7.76 -12.70 -10.88
N LEU A 89 -7.63 -12.56 -9.57
CA LEU A 89 -7.05 -11.36 -8.95
C LEU A 89 -5.57 -11.21 -9.33
N ALA A 90 -4.88 -12.35 -9.49
CA ALA A 90 -3.47 -12.37 -9.83
C ALA A 90 -3.26 -11.87 -11.27
N GLY A 91 -2.44 -10.83 -11.43
CA GLY A 91 -2.16 -10.21 -12.73
C GLY A 91 -3.21 -9.20 -13.21
N ASN A 92 -4.23 -8.87 -12.40
CA ASN A 92 -5.20 -7.86 -12.77
C ASN A 92 -4.61 -6.44 -12.68
N ALA A 93 -4.37 -5.81 -13.82
CA ALA A 93 -3.75 -4.47 -13.89
C ALA A 93 -4.57 -3.37 -13.19
N ALA A 94 -5.91 -3.49 -13.14
CA ALA A 94 -6.75 -2.51 -12.46
C ALA A 94 -6.61 -2.58 -10.93
N ILE A 95 -6.40 -3.79 -10.39
CA ILE A 95 -6.11 -3.98 -8.97
C ILE A 95 -4.76 -3.35 -8.63
N SER A 96 -3.72 -3.59 -9.44
CA SER A 96 -2.41 -2.95 -9.25
C SER A 96 -2.47 -1.42 -9.30
N ALA A 97 -3.21 -0.86 -10.26
CA ALA A 97 -3.38 0.58 -10.40
C ALA A 97 -4.11 1.21 -9.20
N HIS A 98 -5.12 0.51 -8.67
CA HIS A 98 -5.80 0.94 -7.46
C HIS A 98 -4.88 0.86 -6.23
N GLY A 99 -4.09 -0.21 -6.12
CA GLY A 99 -3.09 -0.36 -5.06
C GLY A 99 -2.08 0.79 -5.06
N ALA A 100 -1.55 1.14 -6.22
CA ALA A 100 -0.65 2.29 -6.37
C ALA A 100 -1.29 3.62 -5.93
N THR A 101 -2.60 3.78 -6.11
CA THR A 101 -3.33 4.98 -5.65
C THR A 101 -3.38 5.07 -4.14
N VAL A 102 -3.64 3.95 -3.47
CA VAL A 102 -3.65 3.85 -2.01
C VAL A 102 -2.25 4.11 -1.43
N LEU A 103 -1.22 3.46 -1.98
CA LEU A 103 0.16 3.65 -1.52
C LEU A 103 0.62 5.09 -1.72
N ARG A 104 0.31 5.73 -2.85
CA ARG A 104 0.65 7.15 -3.06
C ARG A 104 0.03 8.04 -2.00
N LYS A 105 -1.25 7.81 -1.67
CA LYS A 105 -1.93 8.58 -0.62
C LYS A 105 -1.30 8.34 0.75
N LEU A 106 -0.93 7.10 1.06
CA LEU A 106 -0.20 6.78 2.28
C LEU A 106 1.17 7.48 2.33
N GLY A 107 1.90 7.52 1.21
CA GLY A 107 3.16 8.27 1.10
C GLY A 107 2.99 9.76 1.42
N ASP A 108 1.93 10.39 0.89
CA ASP A 108 1.59 11.78 1.22
C ASP A 108 1.37 11.97 2.74
N LEU A 109 0.64 11.05 3.39
CA LEU A 109 0.39 11.09 4.84
C LEU A 109 1.68 10.92 5.65
N LEU A 110 2.56 9.98 5.24
CA LEU A 110 3.84 9.75 5.89
C LEU A 110 4.74 10.99 5.84
N ARG A 111 4.81 11.65 4.68
CA ARG A 111 5.60 12.87 4.49
C ARG A 111 5.05 14.07 5.25
N ALA A 112 3.74 14.11 5.47
CA ALA A 112 3.11 15.12 6.28
C ALA A 112 3.50 15.01 7.78
N LYS A 113 4.05 13.87 8.21
CA LYS A 113 4.57 13.64 9.58
C LYS A 113 3.60 14.05 10.69
N GLY A 114 2.31 13.78 10.49
CA GLY A 114 1.23 14.13 11.41
C GLY A 114 0.56 15.48 11.13
N ASN A 115 1.14 16.36 10.31
CA ASN A 115 0.49 17.56 9.81
C ASN A 115 -0.36 17.26 8.56
N HIS A 116 -1.25 16.28 8.67
CA HIS A 116 -1.94 15.66 7.53
C HIS A 116 -3.41 16.05 7.37
N ALA A 117 -3.93 16.99 8.15
CA ALA A 117 -5.36 17.31 8.16
C ALA A 117 -5.94 17.67 6.78
N THR A 118 -5.18 18.39 5.95
CA THR A 118 -5.59 18.77 4.58
C THR A 118 -5.67 17.59 3.62
N ILE A 119 -4.88 16.54 3.86
CA ILE A 119 -4.88 15.28 3.09
C ILE A 119 -5.97 14.35 3.63
N LEU A 120 -6.11 14.29 4.95
CA LEU A 120 -6.95 13.32 5.64
C LEU A 120 -8.43 13.65 5.54
N LYS A 121 -8.83 14.92 5.68
CA LYS A 121 -10.24 15.34 5.62
C LYS A 121 -10.98 14.87 4.36
N PRO A 122 -10.49 15.13 3.12
CA PRO A 122 -11.18 14.65 1.92
C PRO A 122 -11.19 13.13 1.81
N MET A 123 -10.15 12.44 2.31
CA MET A 123 -10.10 10.98 2.36
C MET A 123 -11.14 10.42 3.33
N ALA A 124 -11.22 10.95 4.56
CA ALA A 124 -12.21 10.54 5.54
C ALA A 124 -13.64 10.79 5.02
N ASN A 125 -13.89 11.95 4.41
CA ASN A 125 -15.18 12.26 3.81
C ASN A 125 -15.59 11.23 2.75
N SER A 126 -14.72 10.92 1.79
CA SER A 126 -15.05 9.95 0.73
C SER A 126 -15.25 8.55 1.30
N HIS A 127 -14.43 8.12 2.27
CA HIS A 127 -14.52 6.78 2.83
C HIS A 127 -15.77 6.59 3.71
N ALA A 128 -16.22 7.62 4.45
CA ALA A 128 -17.45 7.58 5.23
C ALA A 128 -18.72 7.76 4.39
N THR A 129 -18.73 8.71 3.46
CA THR A 129 -19.97 9.14 2.79
C THR A 129 -20.24 8.37 1.51
N LYS A 130 -19.20 8.02 0.75
CA LYS A 130 -19.30 7.37 -0.55
C LYS A 130 -18.98 5.88 -0.49
N HIS A 131 -17.83 5.52 0.07
CA HIS A 131 -17.34 4.14 0.04
C HIS A 131 -17.86 3.29 1.20
N LYS A 132 -18.36 3.93 2.28
CA LYS A 132 -18.92 3.26 3.47
C LYS A 132 -17.95 2.25 4.08
N ILE A 133 -16.68 2.66 4.21
CA ILE A 133 -15.61 1.80 4.70
C ILE A 133 -15.59 1.82 6.24
N PRO A 134 -15.77 0.67 6.90
CA PRO A 134 -15.64 0.58 8.35
C PRO A 134 -14.21 0.90 8.83
N ILE A 135 -14.07 1.49 10.03
CA ILE A 135 -12.76 1.83 10.60
C ILE A 135 -11.84 0.60 10.72
N ASN A 136 -12.41 -0.57 11.00
CA ASN A 136 -11.63 -1.80 11.13
C ASN A 136 -10.85 -2.16 9.86
N ASN A 137 -11.35 -1.80 8.67
CA ASN A 137 -10.68 -2.09 7.40
C ASN A 137 -9.34 -1.34 7.26
N PHE A 138 -9.18 -0.17 7.89
CA PHE A 138 -7.90 0.54 7.93
C PHE A 138 -6.87 -0.17 8.82
N LYS A 139 -7.31 -0.95 9.82
CA LYS A 139 -6.42 -1.80 10.62
C LYS A 139 -5.96 -3.01 9.81
N LEU A 140 -6.89 -3.68 9.11
CA LEU A 140 -6.57 -4.83 8.25
C LEU A 140 -5.56 -4.48 7.16
N ILE A 141 -5.81 -3.39 6.43
CA ILE A 141 -4.89 -2.94 5.37
C ILE A 141 -3.51 -2.53 5.93
N THR A 142 -3.43 -2.03 7.17
CA THR A 142 -2.16 -1.70 7.84
C THR A 142 -1.32 -2.94 8.06
N GLU A 143 -1.91 -4.03 8.58
CA GLU A 143 -1.18 -5.29 8.80
C GLU A 143 -0.71 -5.91 7.48
N VAL A 144 -1.55 -5.87 6.45
CA VAL A 144 -1.18 -6.34 5.10
C VAL A 144 -0.01 -5.53 4.54
N ILE A 145 -0.04 -4.19 4.67
CA ILE A 145 1.06 -3.33 4.22
C ILE A 145 2.34 -3.65 5.02
N ALA A 146 2.25 -3.84 6.34
CA ALA A 146 3.41 -4.17 7.17
C ALA A 146 4.09 -5.47 6.72
N LYS A 147 3.30 -6.54 6.50
CA LYS A 147 3.80 -7.83 5.99
C LYS A 147 4.43 -7.70 4.60
N VAL A 148 3.75 -6.98 3.70
CA VAL A 148 4.22 -6.79 2.33
C VAL A 148 5.50 -5.94 2.31
N MET A 149 5.64 -4.95 3.19
CA MET A 149 6.87 -4.18 3.38
C MET A 149 7.99 -4.98 4.05
N GLU A 150 7.70 -5.90 4.96
CA GLU A 150 8.69 -6.83 5.51
C GLU A 150 9.31 -7.67 4.38
N GLU A 151 8.45 -8.34 3.60
CA GLU A 151 8.88 -9.26 2.55
C GLU A 151 9.63 -8.57 1.41
N LYS A 152 9.30 -7.31 1.09
CA LYS A 152 9.75 -6.65 -0.15
C LYS A 152 10.63 -5.43 0.06
N ALA A 153 10.48 -4.73 1.20
CA ALA A 153 11.23 -3.52 1.52
C ALA A 153 12.16 -3.70 2.74
N GLY A 154 12.22 -4.91 3.30
CA GLY A 154 13.06 -5.22 4.47
C GLY A 154 12.63 -4.47 5.72
N LEU A 155 11.32 -4.20 5.86
CA LEU A 155 10.77 -3.57 7.06
C LEU A 155 10.84 -4.56 8.23
N ASP A 156 11.85 -4.37 9.09
CA ASP A 156 12.06 -5.19 10.27
C ASP A 156 10.96 -5.01 11.33
N ALA A 157 10.99 -5.79 12.41
CA ALA A 157 9.98 -5.76 13.46
C ALA A 157 9.79 -4.36 14.08
N ALA A 158 10.87 -3.58 14.20
CA ALA A 158 10.79 -2.22 14.74
C ALA A 158 10.13 -1.28 13.73
N GLY A 159 10.47 -1.40 12.44
CA GLY A 159 9.82 -0.69 11.35
C GLY A 159 8.33 -1.01 11.21
N GLN A 160 7.94 -2.28 11.38
CA GLN A 160 6.55 -2.69 11.39
C GLN A 160 5.79 -2.07 12.56
N GLN A 161 6.39 -2.07 13.76
CA GLN A 161 5.77 -1.40 14.91
C GLN A 161 5.64 0.10 14.69
N ALA A 162 6.65 0.75 14.11
CA ALA A 162 6.59 2.16 13.74
C ALA A 162 5.45 2.44 12.74
N LEU A 163 5.26 1.59 11.73
CA LEU A 163 4.14 1.71 10.80
C LEU A 163 2.78 1.59 11.50
N ARG A 164 2.63 0.63 12.42
CA ARG A 164 1.41 0.48 13.23
C ARG A 164 1.14 1.73 14.07
N ASN A 165 2.16 2.30 14.71
CA ASN A 165 2.02 3.51 15.51
C ASN A 165 1.59 4.71 14.65
N VAL A 166 2.20 4.88 13.47
CA VAL A 166 1.82 5.94 12.52
C VAL A 166 0.38 5.76 12.06
N MET A 167 0.00 4.54 11.67
CA MET A 167 -1.35 4.25 11.23
C MET A 167 -2.37 4.38 12.37
N ALA A 168 -2.01 4.14 13.63
CA ALA A 168 -2.88 4.38 14.77
C ALA A 168 -3.26 5.86 14.91
N VAL A 169 -2.31 6.78 14.69
CA VAL A 169 -2.58 8.22 14.64
C VAL A 169 -3.52 8.55 13.48
N VAL A 170 -3.20 8.08 12.27
CA VAL A 170 -4.03 8.29 11.07
C VAL A 170 -5.46 7.78 11.27
N ILE A 171 -5.63 6.56 11.81
CA ILE A 171 -6.93 5.93 12.02
C ILE A 171 -7.73 6.69 13.09
N THR A 172 -7.08 7.14 14.16
CA THR A 172 -7.74 7.93 15.22
C THR A 172 -8.30 9.23 14.63
N ASP A 173 -7.54 9.90 13.77
CA ASP A 173 -8.01 11.13 13.12
C ASP A 173 -9.12 10.85 12.09
N ILE A 174 -9.05 9.74 11.35
CA ILE A 174 -10.16 9.33 10.45
C ILE A 174 -11.43 9.09 11.27
N GLU A 175 -11.33 8.37 12.40
CA GLU A 175 -12.46 8.08 13.27
C GLU A 175 -13.10 9.37 13.84
N ALA A 176 -12.27 10.35 14.22
CA ALA A 176 -12.77 11.66 14.64
C ALA A 176 -13.54 12.37 13.51
N ASN A 177 -13.00 12.37 12.28
CA ASN A 177 -13.70 12.93 11.12
C ASN A 177 -14.98 12.15 10.77
N TYR A 178 -14.99 10.83 10.93
CA TYR A 178 -16.18 9.99 10.73
C TYR A 178 -17.30 10.39 11.69
N LYS A 179 -16.97 10.60 12.97
CA LYS A 179 -17.91 11.07 13.99
C LYS A 179 -18.50 12.44 13.64
N GLU A 180 -17.67 13.38 13.16
CA GLU A 180 -18.14 14.69 12.68
C GLU A 180 -19.10 14.58 11.48
N LEU A 181 -18.90 13.56 10.64
CA LEU A 181 -19.75 13.27 9.48
C LEU A 181 -20.99 12.40 9.82
N GLY A 182 -21.17 12.04 11.09
CA GLY A 182 -22.27 11.18 11.54
C GLY A 182 -22.16 9.72 11.07
N TYR A 183 -20.96 9.25 10.72
CA TYR A 183 -20.71 7.86 10.36
C TYR A 183 -19.99 7.14 11.51
N ALA A 184 -20.51 5.98 11.92
CA ALA A 184 -20.01 5.20 13.05
C ALA A 184 -19.49 3.80 12.64
N GLY A 185 -19.14 3.62 11.36
CA GLY A 185 -18.60 2.37 10.83
C GLY A 185 -17.12 2.21 11.12
#